data_AF-A0A7S3KU01-F1
#
_entry.id   AF-A0A7S3KU01-F1
#
_cell.length_a   1.000
_cell.length_b   1.000
_cell.length_c   1.000
_cell.angle_alpha   90.00
_cell.angle_beta   90.00
_cell.angle_gamma   90.00
#
_symmetry.space_group_name_H-M   'P 1'
#
loop_
_entity.id
_entity.type
_entity.pdbx_description
1 polymer ?
#
loop_
_entity_poly.entity_id
_entity_poly.type
_entity_poly.pdbx_seq_one_letter_code
_entity_poly.pdbx_strand_id
1 'polypeptide(L)'
;MHTPCHTKGHTCYYVTTESDITEDSVDRNKNDATGYAEVAGFSKCVFTGDTLFVGTVGKFFEGDAEQMHQNLERLHDLPSETQVFPGHEYTIDSLKFCQKMDTRNDALENLMEECETLQSEKYPTVPRSIQVVREVTIFC
;
A
#
# COMPACT_ATOMS: atom_id res chain seq x y z
N MET A 1 -6.18 5.19 -10.46
CA MET A 1 -4.85 5.77 -10.78
C MET A 1 -4.17 4.87 -11.80
N HIS A 2 -3.93 5.35 -13.02
CA HIS A 2 -3.25 4.55 -14.04
C HIS A 2 -1.76 4.41 -13.72
N THR A 3 -1.25 3.17 -13.62
CA THR A 3 0.12 2.85 -13.18
C THR A 3 0.82 1.89 -14.15
N PRO A 4 1.05 2.29 -15.42
CA PRO A 4 1.65 1.41 -16.42
C PRO A 4 3.08 1.06 -16.00
N CYS A 5 3.42 -0.22 -16.00
CA CYS A 5 4.80 -0.73 -15.99
C CYS A 5 4.77 -2.26 -15.96
N HIS A 6 4.20 -2.83 -14.88
CA HIS A 6 4.01 -4.27 -14.76
C HIS A 6 3.21 -4.81 -15.94
N THR A 7 2.06 -4.20 -16.20
CA THR A 7 1.37 -4.26 -17.49
C THR A 7 1.05 -2.84 -17.95
N LYS A 8 0.84 -2.65 -19.26
CA LYS A 8 0.48 -1.35 -19.83
C LYS A 8 -0.88 -0.86 -19.35
N GLY A 9 -1.78 -1.77 -18.99
CA GLY A 9 -3.14 -1.45 -18.53
C GLY A 9 -3.30 -1.34 -17.01
N HIS A 10 -2.21 -1.50 -16.23
CA HIS A 10 -2.31 -1.59 -14.78
C HIS A 10 -2.93 -0.31 -14.17
N THR A 11 -3.83 -0.50 -13.20
CA THR A 11 -4.52 0.59 -12.51
C THR A 11 -4.61 0.27 -11.02
N CYS A 12 -4.19 1.22 -10.18
CA CYS A 12 -4.43 1.18 -8.75
C CYS A 12 -5.74 1.89 -8.40
N TYR A 13 -6.47 1.38 -7.40
CA TYR A 13 -7.72 1.98 -6.94
C TYR A 13 -7.50 2.64 -5.57
N TYR A 14 -7.59 3.96 -5.52
CA TYR A 14 -7.58 4.71 -4.26
C TYR A 14 -9.02 4.95 -3.82
N VAL A 15 -9.35 4.51 -2.61
CA VAL A 15 -10.69 4.50 -2.04
C VAL A 15 -10.66 5.30 -0.75
N THR A 16 -11.55 6.28 -0.63
CA THR A 16 -11.72 7.11 0.56
C THR A 16 -13.17 7.12 1.01
N THR A 17 -13.41 7.30 2.29
CA THR A 17 -14.78 7.50 2.83
C THR A 17 -15.28 8.92 2.54
N GLU A 18 -16.60 9.10 2.39
CA GLU A 18 -17.24 10.36 1.99
C GLU A 18 -16.90 11.57 2.89
N SER A 19 -16.48 11.35 4.13
CA SER A 19 -16.00 12.40 5.03
C SER A 19 -14.72 13.13 4.56
N ASP A 20 -13.98 12.57 3.60
CA ASP A 20 -12.80 13.21 2.98
C ASP A 20 -13.13 13.94 1.65
N ILE A 21 -14.37 13.85 1.16
CA ILE A 21 -14.82 14.52 -0.08
C ILE A 21 -15.35 15.95 0.22
N THR A 22 -15.60 16.28 1.49
CA THR A 22 -16.31 17.49 1.91
C THR A 22 -15.53 18.32 2.94
N GLU A 23 -14.36 18.85 2.56
CA GLU A 23 -13.88 20.10 3.20
C GLU A 23 -14.54 21.36 2.59
N ASP A 24 -15.33 21.23 1.51
CA ASP A 24 -15.98 22.35 0.83
C ASP A 24 -17.52 22.42 0.92
N SER A 25 -18.18 21.55 1.70
CA SER A 25 -19.61 21.75 1.98
C SER A 25 -20.02 21.25 3.34
N VAL A 26 -20.32 22.21 4.22
CA VAL A 26 -21.13 21.98 5.41
C VAL A 26 -22.54 21.60 4.94
N ASP A 27 -22.89 20.31 5.00
CA ASP A 27 -24.23 19.97 5.48
C ASP A 27 -24.30 18.60 6.15
N ARG A 28 -25.01 18.57 7.27
CA ARG A 28 -25.23 17.40 8.12
C ARG A 28 -26.38 16.59 7.55
N ASN A 29 -26.17 15.30 7.28
CA ASN A 29 -27.22 14.32 7.55
C ASN A 29 -26.65 12.93 7.81
N LYS A 30 -26.49 12.62 9.10
CA LYS A 30 -26.38 11.24 9.59
C LYS A 30 -27.75 10.61 9.42
N ASN A 31 -27.91 9.66 8.49
CA ASN A 31 -28.92 8.60 8.50
C ASN A 31 -28.84 7.79 7.18
N ASP A 32 -27.87 6.90 7.04
CA ASP A 32 -27.99 5.76 6.14
C ASP A 32 -28.23 4.48 6.96
N ALA A 33 -29.51 4.13 7.05
CA ALA A 33 -30.00 2.95 7.75
C ALA A 33 -29.71 1.67 6.96
N THR A 34 -28.45 1.30 6.77
CA THR A 34 -28.09 -0.07 6.37
C THR A 34 -27.60 -0.80 7.61
N GLY A 35 -28.39 -1.77 8.10
CA GLY A 35 -28.15 -2.51 9.35
C GLY A 35 -26.97 -3.48 9.31
N TYR A 36 -25.91 -3.16 8.57
CA TYR A 36 -24.61 -3.80 8.73
C TYR A 36 -23.91 -3.11 9.89
N ALA A 37 -23.48 -3.89 10.88
CA ALA A 37 -22.67 -3.35 11.98
C ALA A 37 -21.51 -2.53 11.39
N GLU A 38 -21.22 -1.36 11.97
CA GLU A 38 -20.03 -0.56 11.68
C GLU A 38 -18.80 -1.48 11.81
N VAL A 39 -18.36 -2.04 10.69
CA VAL A 39 -17.06 -2.70 10.61
C VAL A 39 -16.09 -1.52 10.65
N ALA A 40 -15.22 -1.46 11.66
CA ALA A 40 -14.19 -0.44 11.76
C ALA A 40 -13.27 -0.51 10.52
N GLY A 41 -13.67 0.20 9.46
CA GLY A 41 -12.99 0.25 8.19
C GLY A 41 -11.92 1.33 8.20
N PHE A 42 -10.97 1.22 7.26
CA PHE A 42 -9.99 2.28 7.04
C PHE A 42 -10.63 3.43 6.24
N SER A 43 -10.35 4.68 6.61
CA SER A 43 -10.86 5.85 5.90
C SER A 43 -10.23 6.04 4.52
N LYS A 44 -8.99 5.57 4.32
CA LYS A 44 -8.21 5.69 3.08
C LYS A 44 -7.45 4.40 2.78
N CYS A 45 -7.64 3.85 1.58
CA CYS A 45 -7.00 2.63 1.11
C CYS A 45 -6.54 2.78 -0.34
N VAL A 46 -5.45 2.13 -0.71
CA VAL A 46 -5.02 1.96 -2.10
C VAL A 46 -4.82 0.49 -2.42
N PHE A 47 -5.54 -0.01 -3.42
CA PHE A 47 -5.34 -1.35 -3.98
C PHE A 47 -4.33 -1.25 -5.12
N THR A 48 -3.13 -1.77 -4.89
CA THR A 48 -1.97 -1.53 -5.77
C THR A 48 -1.72 -2.62 -6.78
N GLY A 49 -2.41 -3.76 -6.69
CA GLY A 49 -2.18 -4.92 -7.55
C GLY A 49 -0.70 -5.29 -7.57
N ASP A 50 -0.14 -5.39 -8.77
CA ASP A 50 1.26 -5.75 -9.00
C ASP A 50 2.13 -4.54 -9.34
N THR A 51 1.69 -3.32 -9.00
CA THR A 51 2.55 -2.13 -9.10
C THR A 51 3.47 -2.02 -7.88
N LEU A 52 2.88 -1.99 -6.67
CA LEU A 52 3.59 -1.74 -5.41
C LEU A 52 3.24 -2.83 -4.39
N PHE A 53 4.27 -3.43 -3.80
CA PHE A 53 4.20 -4.36 -2.68
C PHE A 53 4.83 -3.73 -1.43
N VAL A 54 4.72 -4.40 -0.28
CA VAL A 54 5.47 -4.00 0.92
C VAL A 54 6.96 -4.31 0.69
N GLY A 55 7.77 -3.26 0.51
CA GLY A 55 9.22 -3.32 0.32
C GLY A 55 9.69 -3.40 -1.14
N THR A 56 8.88 -3.88 -2.07
CA THR A 56 9.27 -4.04 -3.49
C THR A 56 8.20 -3.59 -4.47
N VAL A 57 8.55 -3.58 -5.76
CA VAL A 57 7.64 -3.31 -6.89
C VAL A 57 7.48 -4.54 -7.77
N GLY A 58 6.42 -4.57 -8.57
CA GLY A 58 6.24 -5.63 -9.55
C GLY A 58 7.29 -5.60 -10.66
N LYS A 59 7.50 -6.77 -11.27
CA LYS A 59 8.38 -6.92 -12.44
C LYS A 59 7.87 -6.10 -13.62
N PHE A 60 8.78 -5.55 -14.41
CA PHE A 60 8.46 -4.69 -15.55
C PHE A 60 8.25 -5.54 -16.81
N PHE A 61 7.09 -6.21 -16.93
CA PHE A 61 6.85 -7.07 -18.09
C PHE A 61 6.55 -6.27 -19.36
N GLU A 62 5.86 -5.14 -19.25
CA GLU A 62 5.39 -4.38 -20.42
C GLU A 62 5.77 -2.89 -20.39
N GLY A 63 6.68 -2.51 -19.50
CA GLY A 63 7.13 -1.15 -19.29
C GLY A 63 8.59 -1.06 -18.84
N ASP A 64 8.98 0.11 -18.34
CA ASP A 64 10.37 0.41 -17.97
C ASP A 64 10.50 1.02 -16.56
N ALA A 65 11.76 1.27 -16.17
CA ALA A 65 12.11 1.80 -14.86
C ALA A 65 11.59 3.22 -14.64
N GLU A 66 11.57 4.05 -15.69
CA GLU A 66 11.06 5.43 -15.61
C GLU A 66 9.56 5.43 -15.31
N GLN A 67 8.80 4.57 -15.98
CA GLN A 67 7.38 4.39 -15.71
C GLN A 67 7.12 3.92 -14.27
N MET A 68 7.89 2.95 -13.77
CA MET A 68 7.74 2.49 -12.38
C MET A 68 8.12 3.58 -11.38
N HIS A 69 9.19 4.33 -11.62
CA HIS A 69 9.61 5.44 -10.77
C HIS A 69 8.50 6.50 -10.66
N GLN A 70 7.91 6.92 -11.78
CA GLN A 70 6.77 7.84 -11.78
C GLN A 70 5.51 7.25 -11.11
N ASN A 71 5.32 5.92 -11.13
CA ASN A 71 4.25 5.28 -10.37
C ASN A 71 4.52 5.35 -8.86
N LEU A 72 5.76 5.07 -8.45
CA LEU A 72 6.20 5.13 -7.07
C LEU A 72 6.04 6.53 -6.49
N GLU A 73 6.51 7.57 -7.18
CA GLU A 73 6.34 8.96 -6.72
C GLU A 73 4.87 9.28 -6.43
N ARG A 74 3.97 8.93 -7.37
CA ARG A 74 2.52 9.18 -7.21
C ARG A 74 1.89 8.39 -6.06
N LEU A 75 2.30 7.15 -5.85
CA LEU A 75 1.80 6.32 -4.73
C LEU A 75 2.40 6.80 -3.39
N HIS A 76 3.67 7.21 -3.40
CA HIS A 76 4.38 7.79 -2.26
C HIS A 76 4.00 9.26 -1.99
N ASP A 77 3.06 9.84 -2.73
CA ASP A 77 2.48 11.15 -2.40
C ASP A 77 1.13 11.01 -1.65
N LEU A 78 0.56 9.82 -1.57
CA LEU A 78 -0.71 9.59 -0.85
C LEU A 78 -0.59 9.94 0.66
N PRO A 79 -1.70 10.23 1.38
CA PRO A 79 -1.65 10.50 2.82
C PRO A 79 -1.04 9.32 3.60
N SER A 80 -0.16 9.60 4.58
CA SER A 80 0.65 8.63 5.34
C SER A 80 -0.14 7.47 5.94
N GLU A 81 -1.39 7.71 6.33
CA GLU A 81 -2.32 6.76 6.92
C GLU A 81 -2.98 5.82 5.90
N THR A 82 -2.83 6.08 4.59
CA THR A 82 -3.42 5.28 3.51
C THR A 82 -2.95 3.84 3.60
N GLN A 83 -3.89 2.90 3.69
CA GLN A 83 -3.58 1.47 3.74
C GLN A 83 -3.33 0.88 2.36
N VAL A 84 -2.18 0.25 2.16
CA VAL A 84 -1.75 -0.39 0.91
C VAL A 84 -2.18 -1.86 0.89
N PHE A 85 -2.95 -2.23 -0.12
CA PHE A 85 -3.40 -3.59 -0.39
C PHE A 85 -2.79 -4.09 -1.71
N PRO A 86 -1.68 -4.84 -1.67
CA PRO A 86 -1.06 -5.39 -2.86
C PRO A 86 -1.79 -6.64 -3.39
N GLY A 87 -1.44 -7.07 -4.60
CA GLY A 87 -2.00 -8.26 -5.25
C GLY A 87 -1.52 -9.59 -4.66
N HIS A 88 -0.39 -9.59 -3.95
CA HIS A 88 0.27 -10.81 -3.47
C HIS A 88 0.92 -10.65 -2.09
N GLU A 89 0.99 -11.78 -1.37
CA GLU A 89 1.66 -11.92 -0.07
C GLU A 89 3.16 -12.20 -0.26
N TYR A 90 3.90 -11.16 -0.67
CA TYR A 90 5.35 -11.21 -0.91
C TYR A 90 6.17 -10.49 0.15
N THR A 91 5.56 -10.05 1.25
CA THR A 91 6.20 -9.16 2.22
C THR A 91 7.49 -9.76 2.80
N ILE A 92 7.48 -11.00 3.28
CA ILE A 92 8.67 -11.64 3.86
C ILE A 92 9.83 -11.72 2.85
N ASP A 93 9.58 -12.17 1.64
CA ASP A 93 10.63 -12.31 0.63
C ASP A 93 11.14 -10.94 0.15
N SER A 94 10.23 -9.96 0.07
CA SER A 94 10.55 -8.56 -0.23
C SER A 94 11.45 -7.95 0.85
N LEU A 95 11.11 -8.11 2.12
CA LEU A 95 11.91 -7.59 3.24
C LEU A 95 13.28 -8.28 3.32
N LYS A 96 13.37 -9.59 3.06
CA LYS A 96 14.66 -10.31 2.99
C LYS A 96 15.56 -9.76 1.89
N PHE A 97 14.97 -9.36 0.77
CA PHE A 97 15.71 -8.70 -0.31
C PHE A 97 16.15 -7.29 0.10
N CYS A 98 15.25 -6.52 0.69
CA CYS A 98 15.53 -5.15 1.14
C CYS A 98 16.61 -5.09 2.21
N GLN A 99 16.58 -5.97 3.21
CA GLN A 99 17.60 -6.05 4.27
C GLN A 99 19.01 -6.33 3.74
N LYS A 100 19.14 -6.98 2.58
CA LYS A 100 20.44 -7.19 1.93
C LYS A 100 20.96 -5.92 1.24
N MET A 101 20.07 -5.03 0.83
CA MET A 101 20.39 -3.79 0.11
C MET A 101 20.55 -2.60 1.05
N ASP A 102 19.73 -2.53 2.10
CA ASP A 102 19.75 -1.50 3.12
C ASP A 102 19.94 -2.14 4.51
N THR A 103 21.20 -2.35 4.89
CA THR A 103 21.57 -3.12 6.08
C THR A 103 21.48 -2.34 7.40
N ARG A 104 21.09 -1.06 7.36
CA ARG A 104 21.08 -0.17 8.53
C ARG A 104 19.73 0.55 8.70
N ASN A 105 18.67 -0.08 8.24
CA ASN A 105 17.32 0.46 8.31
C ASN A 105 16.51 -0.31 9.34
N ASP A 106 16.38 0.30 10.52
CA ASP A 106 15.66 -0.29 11.66
C ASP A 106 14.19 -0.56 11.33
N ALA A 107 13.58 0.18 10.38
CA ALA A 107 12.20 -0.08 9.95
C ALA A 107 12.07 -1.43 9.23
N LEU A 108 13.09 -1.85 8.47
CA LEU A 108 13.12 -3.18 7.84
C LEU A 108 13.22 -4.30 8.87
N GLU A 109 14.04 -4.12 9.92
CA GLU A 109 14.20 -5.11 10.99
C GLU A 109 12.89 -5.25 11.79
N ASN A 110 12.35 -4.12 12.27
CA ASN A 110 11.10 -4.11 13.05
C ASN A 110 9.93 -4.71 12.26
N LEU A 111 9.77 -4.35 10.98
CA LEU A 111 8.68 -4.87 10.17
C LEU A 111 8.85 -6.36 9.85
N MET A 112 10.08 -6.84 9.68
CA MET A 112 10.35 -8.26 9.48
C MET A 112 9.89 -9.09 10.68
N GLU A 113 10.28 -8.71 11.90
CA GLU A 113 9.90 -9.43 13.12
C GLU A 113 8.38 -9.51 13.29
N GLU A 114 7.69 -8.40 13.00
CA GLU A 114 6.23 -8.35 13.04
C GLU A 114 5.60 -9.30 12.01
N CYS A 115 6.11 -9.28 10.77
CA CYS A 115 5.58 -10.09 9.69
C CYS A 115 5.86 -11.58 9.87
N GLU A 116 7.01 -11.96 10.44
CA GLU A 116 7.32 -13.36 10.78
C GLU A 116 6.38 -13.89 11.87
N THR A 117 6.05 -13.05 12.86
CA THR A 117 5.06 -13.37 13.89
C THR A 117 3.69 -13.63 13.27
N LEU A 118 3.19 -12.69 12.45
CA LEU A 118 1.91 -12.85 11.74
C LEU A 118 1.88 -14.09 10.85
N GLN A 119 2.96 -14.36 10.11
CA GLN A 119 3.06 -15.52 9.25
C GLN A 119 3.03 -16.83 10.06
N SER A 120 3.68 -16.89 11.21
CA SER A 120 3.65 -18.06 12.11
C SER A 120 2.24 -18.36 12.62
N GLU A 121 1.42 -17.31 12.80
CA GLU A 121 0.02 -17.39 13.21
C GLU A 121 -0.96 -17.54 12.04
N LYS A 122 -0.45 -17.57 10.80
CA LYS A 122 -1.20 -17.65 9.53
C LYS A 122 -2.12 -16.45 9.28
N TYR A 123 -1.76 -15.28 9.80
CA TYR A 123 -2.38 -14.01 9.43
C TYR A 123 -1.67 -13.39 8.23
N PRO A 124 -2.40 -12.63 7.37
CA PRO A 124 -1.78 -11.85 6.31
C PRO A 124 -0.89 -10.76 6.89
N THR A 125 0.16 -10.39 6.16
CA THR A 125 1.08 -9.30 6.56
C THR A 125 0.64 -7.93 6.04
N VAL A 126 -0.48 -7.89 5.30
CA VAL A 126 -1.09 -6.73 4.65
C VAL A 126 -2.51 -6.50 5.19
N PRO A 127 -3.02 -5.26 5.17
CA PRO A 127 -2.41 -4.06 4.61
C PRO A 127 -1.30 -3.46 5.47
N ARG A 128 -0.57 -2.49 4.91
CA ARG A 128 0.36 -1.61 5.63
C ARG A 128 0.13 -0.16 5.26
N SER A 129 0.39 0.78 6.16
CA SER A 129 0.27 2.20 5.83
C SER A 129 1.31 2.60 4.78
N ILE A 130 1.00 3.58 3.93
CA ILE A 130 1.93 4.06 2.91
C ILE A 130 3.21 4.62 3.55
N GLN A 131 3.11 5.18 4.76
CA GLN A 131 4.29 5.58 5.53
C GLN A 131 5.23 4.39 5.77
N VAL A 132 4.72 3.27 6.30
CA VAL A 132 5.54 2.08 6.52
C VAL A 132 6.12 1.58 5.20
N VAL A 133 5.30 1.53 4.14
CA VAL A 133 5.77 1.08 2.82
C VAL A 133 6.90 1.96 2.28
N ARG A 134 6.86 3.29 2.45
CA ARG A 134 7.95 4.20 2.06
C ARG A 134 9.25 3.93 2.81
N GLU A 135 9.16 3.67 4.10
CA GLU A 135 10.33 3.46 4.97
C GLU A 135 11.09 2.17 4.61
N VAL A 136 10.39 1.16 4.05
CA VAL A 136 10.98 -0.15 3.73
C VAL A 136 11.20 -0.41 2.23
N THR A 137 10.67 0.45 1.35
CA THR A 137 10.82 0.27 -0.10
C THR A 137 12.16 0.83 -0.56
N ILE A 138 13.05 -0.04 -1.04
CA ILE A 138 14.41 0.37 -1.45
C ILE A 138 14.49 1.00 -2.85
N PHE A 139 13.37 1.06 -3.57
CA PHE A 139 13.28 1.65 -4.90
C PHE A 139 12.99 3.14 -4.77
N CYS A 140 13.90 3.96 -5.29
CA CYS A 140 13.79 5.42 -5.32
C CYS A 140 13.07 5.86 -6.59
#